data_AF-A0A8B6GMK8-F1
#
_entry.id   AF-A0A8B6GMK8-F1
#
_cell.length_a   1.000
_cell.length_b   1.000
_cell.length_c   1.000
_cell.angle_alpha   90.00
_cell.angle_beta   90.00
_cell.angle_gamma   90.00
#
_symmetry.space_group_name_H-M   'P 1'
#
loop_
_entity.id
_entity.type
_entity.pdbx_description
1 polymer ?
#
loop_
_entity_poly.entity_id
_entity_poly.type
_entity_poly.pdbx_seq_one_letter_code
_entity_poly.pdbx_strand_id
1 'polypeptide(L)'
;MHKLKSSQKEKVRQFIAFTQTNEKGAIACLGSHDWKLDLAVDNYFQAPERYNSEPSRSAAVDRKKLEALWQRYRDPHEDDKMTADGVMKFLEDLSLNPESRTVLLLAWRFKAATQCEFTKDEFISGMVDLSCDSVDKLKSKCTSFESEIRDSTKFKDFYQFTFNYAKNPGQKGLDLEMAIAYWNIVLAGRFKFLDVWSEFLQ
;
A
#
# COMPACT_ATOMS: atom_id res chain seq x y z
N MET A 1 -1.88 -32.08 -0.63
CA MET A 1 -3.09 -31.63 -1.36
C MET A 1 -3.95 -32.84 -1.69
N HIS A 2 -5.16 -32.93 -1.13
CA HIS A 2 -6.10 -34.01 -1.45
C HIS A 2 -6.61 -33.88 -2.90
N LYS A 3 -6.56 -34.97 -3.68
CA LYS A 3 -7.11 -35.03 -5.04
C LYS A 3 -8.64 -34.92 -4.99
N LEU A 4 -9.21 -34.09 -5.87
CA LEU A 4 -10.66 -33.97 -6.05
C LEU A 4 -11.28 -35.29 -6.54
N LYS A 5 -12.46 -35.64 -6.00
CA LYS A 5 -13.29 -36.77 -6.46
C LYS A 5 -13.84 -36.49 -7.87
N SER A 6 -14.19 -37.55 -8.61
CA SER A 6 -14.75 -37.41 -9.97
C SER A 6 -15.98 -36.49 -10.02
N SER A 7 -16.89 -36.62 -9.05
CA SER A 7 -18.08 -35.77 -8.91
C SER A 7 -17.75 -34.29 -8.63
N GLN A 8 -16.65 -34.01 -7.94
CA GLN A 8 -16.19 -32.65 -7.66
C GLN A 8 -15.62 -32.00 -8.92
N LYS A 9 -14.86 -32.75 -9.72
CA LYS A 9 -14.31 -32.27 -11.00
C LYS A 9 -15.40 -31.88 -11.99
N GLU A 10 -16.49 -32.65 -12.05
CA GLU A 10 -17.62 -32.34 -12.92
C GLU A 10 -18.32 -31.04 -12.48
N LYS A 11 -18.52 -30.84 -11.17
CA LYS A 11 -19.07 -29.59 -10.63
C LYS A 11 -18.17 -28.38 -10.91
N VAL A 12 -16.85 -28.54 -10.85
CA VAL A 12 -15.90 -27.47 -11.23
C VAL A 12 -16.09 -27.08 -12.70
N ARG A 13 -16.18 -28.07 -13.61
CA ARG A 13 -16.39 -27.80 -15.04
C ARG A 13 -17.70 -27.06 -15.31
N GLN A 14 -18.79 -27.50 -14.68
CA GLN A 14 -20.10 -26.85 -14.82
C GLN A 14 -20.08 -25.43 -14.26
N PHE A 15 -19.50 -25.24 -13.07
CA PHE A 15 -19.35 -23.92 -12.45
C PHE A 15 -18.57 -22.95 -13.33
N ILE A 16 -17.43 -23.39 -13.90
CA ILE A 16 -16.63 -22.60 -14.84
C ILE A 16 -17.45 -22.24 -16.08
N ALA A 17 -18.24 -23.18 -16.62
CA ALA A 17 -19.08 -22.93 -17.78
C ALA A 17 -20.16 -21.86 -17.51
N PHE A 18 -20.74 -21.81 -16.30
CA PHE A 18 -21.75 -20.82 -15.94
C PHE A 18 -21.19 -19.45 -15.58
N THR A 19 -20.05 -19.41 -14.89
CA THR A 19 -19.51 -18.19 -14.26
C THR A 19 -18.32 -17.59 -15.02
N GLN A 20 -17.75 -18.33 -15.98
CA GLN A 20 -16.52 -17.99 -16.68
C GLN A 20 -15.30 -17.72 -15.76
N THR A 21 -15.34 -18.18 -14.49
CA THR A 21 -14.22 -18.03 -13.55
C THR A 21 -13.10 -19.05 -13.81
N ASN A 22 -11.95 -18.88 -13.16
CA ASN A 22 -10.83 -19.80 -13.23
C ASN A 22 -11.01 -21.03 -12.30
N GLU A 23 -10.29 -22.12 -12.57
CA GLU A 23 -10.43 -23.39 -11.84
C GLU A 23 -10.19 -23.24 -10.33
N LYS A 24 -9.26 -22.37 -9.93
CA LYS A 24 -8.97 -22.10 -8.51
C LYS A 24 -10.14 -21.41 -7.81
N GLY A 25 -10.72 -20.39 -8.44
CA GLY A 25 -11.89 -19.68 -7.94
C GLY A 25 -13.12 -20.60 -7.86
N ALA A 26 -13.32 -21.45 -8.87
CA ALA A 26 -14.36 -22.46 -8.86
C ALA A 26 -14.21 -23.45 -7.70
N ILE A 27 -13.00 -23.97 -7.44
CA ILE A 27 -12.74 -24.89 -6.32
C ILE A 27 -12.96 -24.18 -4.96
N ALA A 28 -12.53 -22.93 -4.82
CA ALA A 28 -12.70 -22.17 -3.58
C ALA A 28 -14.18 -21.85 -3.29
N CYS A 29 -14.93 -21.42 -4.31
CA CYS A 29 -16.36 -21.16 -4.19
C CYS A 29 -17.14 -22.45 -3.89
N LEU A 30 -16.92 -23.51 -4.67
CA LEU A 30 -17.59 -24.80 -4.44
C LEU A 30 -17.20 -25.40 -3.08
N GLY A 31 -15.94 -25.29 -2.67
CA GLY A 31 -15.46 -25.80 -1.39
C GLY A 31 -16.09 -25.11 -0.18
N SER A 32 -16.37 -23.81 -0.28
CA SER A 32 -17.00 -23.02 0.80
C SER A 32 -18.53 -23.20 0.89
N HIS A 33 -19.14 -23.83 -0.11
CA HIS A 33 -20.59 -24.06 -0.18
C HIS A 33 -20.96 -25.55 -0.27
N ASP A 34 -20.19 -26.40 0.41
CA ASP A 34 -20.40 -27.86 0.47
C ASP A 34 -20.54 -28.54 -0.90
N TRP A 35 -19.89 -27.98 -1.93
CA TRP A 35 -19.98 -28.44 -3.31
C TRP A 35 -21.41 -28.42 -3.87
N LYS A 36 -22.30 -27.55 -3.39
CA LYS A 36 -23.63 -27.32 -3.98
C LYS A 36 -23.51 -26.32 -5.12
N LEU A 37 -23.71 -26.79 -6.35
CA LEU A 37 -23.47 -26.00 -7.56
C LEU A 37 -24.35 -24.75 -7.61
N ASP A 38 -25.67 -24.92 -7.45
CA ASP A 38 -26.64 -23.82 -7.57
C ASP A 38 -26.38 -22.71 -6.55
N LEU A 39 -26.17 -23.10 -5.28
CA LEU A 39 -25.86 -22.17 -4.19
C LEU A 39 -24.55 -21.42 -4.43
N ALA A 40 -23.53 -22.11 -4.93
CA ALA A 40 -22.24 -21.50 -5.19
C ALA A 40 -22.33 -20.51 -6.36
N VAL A 41 -23.10 -20.83 -7.41
CA VAL A 41 -23.28 -19.97 -8.58
C VAL A 41 -24.04 -18.69 -8.20
N ASP A 42 -25.13 -18.82 -7.43
CA ASP A 42 -25.88 -17.67 -6.94
C ASP A 42 -25.01 -16.75 -6.06
N ASN A 43 -24.24 -17.33 -5.13
CA ASN A 43 -23.32 -16.56 -4.29
C ASN A 43 -22.20 -15.91 -5.10
N TYR A 44 -21.71 -16.58 -6.15
CA TYR A 44 -20.70 -16.01 -7.04
C TYR A 44 -21.23 -14.81 -7.81
N PHE A 45 -22.44 -14.87 -8.36
CA PHE A 45 -23.05 -13.72 -9.04
C PHE A 45 -23.40 -12.57 -8.09
N GLN A 46 -23.70 -12.85 -6.83
CA GLN A 46 -23.93 -11.83 -5.81
C GLN A 46 -22.65 -11.16 -5.32
N ALA A 47 -21.52 -11.88 -5.30
CA ALA A 47 -20.23 -11.36 -4.82
C ALA A 47 -19.03 -11.97 -5.57
N PRO A 48 -18.81 -11.64 -6.85
CA PRO A 48 -17.75 -12.24 -7.67
C PRO A 48 -16.35 -12.02 -7.09
N GLU A 49 -16.14 -10.86 -6.47
CA GLU A 49 -14.88 -10.41 -5.86
C GLU A 49 -14.37 -11.33 -4.74
N ARG A 50 -15.24 -12.09 -4.07
CA ARG A 50 -14.86 -12.99 -2.98
C ARG A 50 -14.18 -14.27 -3.47
N TYR A 51 -14.49 -14.68 -4.70
CA TYR A 51 -14.13 -15.99 -5.24
C TYR A 51 -13.36 -15.91 -6.55
N ASN A 52 -13.38 -14.76 -7.22
CA ASN A 52 -12.30 -14.38 -8.12
C ASN A 52 -11.04 -14.16 -7.28
N SER A 53 -10.42 -15.27 -6.87
CA SER A 53 -8.97 -15.34 -6.82
C SER A 53 -8.45 -15.41 -8.26
N GLU A 54 -8.81 -14.45 -9.10
CA GLU A 54 -7.72 -13.83 -9.82
C GLU A 54 -6.86 -13.24 -8.69
N PRO A 55 -5.53 -13.45 -8.61
CA PRO A 55 -4.78 -12.27 -8.22
C PRO A 55 -5.32 -11.22 -9.16
N SER A 56 -6.01 -10.18 -8.65
CA SER A 56 -6.27 -9.01 -9.46
C SER A 56 -5.05 -8.89 -10.35
N ARG A 57 -5.21 -8.88 -11.66
CA ARG A 57 -4.13 -8.37 -12.48
C ARG A 57 -3.98 -6.90 -12.09
N SER A 58 -3.51 -6.60 -10.87
CA SER A 58 -2.36 -5.74 -10.73
C SER A 58 -1.44 -6.25 -11.81
N ALA A 59 -1.41 -5.51 -12.93
CA ALA A 59 -0.51 -5.80 -14.02
C ALA A 59 0.82 -6.16 -13.36
N ALA A 60 1.24 -7.42 -13.50
CA ALA A 60 2.35 -7.95 -12.71
C ALA A 60 3.47 -6.92 -12.77
N VAL A 61 3.85 -6.37 -11.61
CA VAL A 61 4.76 -5.22 -11.54
C VAL A 61 6.00 -5.59 -12.35
N ASP A 62 6.27 -4.82 -13.40
CA ASP A 62 7.40 -5.08 -14.27
C ASP A 62 8.69 -4.78 -13.50
N ARG A 63 9.32 -5.85 -12.98
CA ARG A 63 10.52 -5.73 -12.16
C ARG A 63 11.68 -5.07 -12.90
N LYS A 64 11.74 -5.17 -14.23
CA LYS A 64 12.80 -4.49 -15.01
C LYS A 64 12.57 -2.99 -15.05
N LYS A 65 11.32 -2.55 -15.24
CA LYS A 65 10.97 -1.12 -15.17
C LYS A 65 11.20 -0.57 -13.77
N LEU A 66 10.81 -1.33 -12.74
CA LEU A 66 10.98 -0.91 -11.36
C LEU A 66 12.46 -0.79 -10.97
N GLU A 67 13.30 -1.72 -11.41
CA GLU A 67 14.76 -1.62 -11.24
C GLU A 67 15.31 -0.39 -11.98
N ALA A 68 14.93 -0.15 -13.23
CA ALA A 68 15.35 1.04 -13.97
C ALA A 68 14.91 2.35 -13.29
N LEU A 69 13.73 2.34 -12.66
CA LEU A 69 13.23 3.47 -11.88
C LEU A 69 14.06 3.68 -10.61
N TRP A 70 14.42 2.62 -9.88
CA TRP A 70 15.35 2.71 -8.75
C TRP A 70 16.68 3.35 -9.16
N GLN A 71 17.25 2.91 -10.30
CA GLN A 71 18.52 3.43 -10.80
C GLN A 71 18.49 4.95 -11.08
N ARG A 72 17.31 5.54 -11.34
CA ARG A 72 17.13 6.99 -11.57
C ARG A 72 17.26 7.84 -10.31
N TYR A 73 16.96 7.27 -9.14
CA TYR A 73 16.82 7.99 -7.88
C TYR A 73 17.81 7.56 -6.80
N ARG A 74 18.42 6.37 -6.91
CA ARG A 74 19.45 5.92 -5.95
C ARG A 74 20.60 6.91 -5.85
N ASP A 75 21.27 6.90 -4.71
CA ASP A 75 22.49 7.66 -4.48
C ASP A 75 23.64 7.11 -5.37
N PRO A 76 24.45 7.97 -5.99
CA PRO A 76 25.60 7.52 -6.79
C PRO A 76 26.70 6.80 -6.00
N HIS A 77 26.76 7.01 -4.68
CA HIS A 77 27.79 6.47 -3.79
C HIS A 77 27.25 5.36 -2.87
N GLU A 78 25.93 5.27 -2.69
CA GLU A 78 25.25 4.25 -1.87
C GLU A 78 24.19 3.50 -2.72
N ASP A 79 24.57 2.38 -3.32
CA ASP A 79 23.74 1.66 -4.31
C ASP A 79 22.39 1.12 -3.77
N ASP A 80 22.28 0.93 -2.45
CA ASP A 80 21.10 0.43 -1.75
C ASP A 80 20.26 1.53 -1.07
N LYS A 81 20.59 2.80 -1.33
CA LYS A 81 19.93 3.95 -0.71
C LYS A 81 19.54 5.03 -1.70
N MET A 82 18.42 5.68 -1.41
CA MET A 82 17.98 6.94 -2.02
C MET A 82 18.08 7.99 -0.92
N THR A 83 19.06 8.89 -1.03
CA THR A 83 19.29 10.00 -0.09
C THR A 83 18.35 11.17 -0.37
N ALA A 84 18.46 12.25 0.41
CA ALA A 84 17.58 13.42 0.31
C ALA A 84 17.48 13.98 -1.12
N ASP A 85 18.59 14.04 -1.87
CA ASP A 85 18.61 14.52 -3.26
C ASP A 85 17.78 13.61 -4.18
N GLY A 86 17.91 12.29 -4.00
CA GLY A 86 17.13 11.29 -4.71
C GLY A 86 15.63 11.36 -4.38
N VAL A 87 15.31 11.54 -3.10
CA VAL A 87 13.93 11.71 -2.62
C VAL A 87 13.32 12.97 -3.22
N MET A 88 14.02 14.10 -3.19
CA MET A 88 13.52 15.37 -3.75
C MET A 88 13.20 15.24 -5.24
N LYS A 89 14.10 14.63 -6.02
CA LYS A 89 13.87 14.36 -7.45
C LYS A 89 12.68 13.43 -7.68
N PHE A 90 12.52 12.40 -6.84
CA PHE A 90 11.39 11.48 -6.90
C PHE A 90 10.06 12.18 -6.62
N LEU A 91 10.02 13.06 -5.63
CA LEU A 91 8.84 13.85 -5.28
C LEU A 91 8.50 14.89 -6.34
N GLU A 92 9.50 15.49 -6.99
CA GLU A 92 9.33 16.38 -8.14
C GLU A 92 8.64 15.66 -9.30
N ASP A 93 9.12 14.47 -9.66
CA ASP A 93 8.51 13.64 -10.72
C ASP A 93 7.06 13.24 -10.38
N LEU A 94 6.75 13.01 -9.09
CA LEU A 94 5.38 12.78 -8.61
C LEU A 94 4.54 14.07 -8.54
N SER A 95 5.16 15.23 -8.66
CA SER A 95 4.56 16.56 -8.47
C SER A 95 3.95 16.72 -7.06
N LEU A 96 4.68 16.28 -6.04
CA LEU A 96 4.27 16.39 -4.63
C LEU A 96 5.12 17.45 -3.91
N ASN A 97 4.48 18.22 -3.04
CA ASN A 97 5.21 19.05 -2.07
C ASN A 97 5.84 18.13 -1.01
N PRO A 98 7.16 18.20 -0.76
CA PRO A 98 7.86 17.41 0.26
C PRO A 98 7.25 17.47 1.66
N GLU A 99 6.63 18.60 2.02
CA GLU A 99 6.03 18.82 3.34
C GLU A 99 4.57 18.39 3.42
N SER A 100 4.01 17.84 2.33
CA SER A 100 2.60 17.45 2.29
C SER A 100 2.33 16.15 3.04
N ARG A 101 1.11 16.04 3.58
CA ARG A 101 0.63 14.79 4.19
C ARG A 101 0.67 13.61 3.23
N THR A 102 0.47 13.85 1.94
CA THR A 102 0.55 12.81 0.90
C THR A 102 1.94 12.16 0.84
N VAL A 103 3.02 12.93 1.03
CA VAL A 103 4.40 12.40 1.09
C VAL A 103 4.59 11.55 2.34
N LEU A 104 4.10 12.01 3.49
CA LEU A 104 4.16 11.21 4.72
C LEU A 104 3.34 9.91 4.62
N LEU A 105 2.19 9.95 3.94
CA LEU A 105 1.39 8.77 3.62
C LEU A 105 2.14 7.83 2.68
N LEU A 106 2.85 8.36 1.68
CA LEU A 106 3.69 7.55 0.80
C LEU A 106 4.78 6.82 1.60
N ALA A 107 5.48 7.53 2.49
CA ALA A 107 6.48 6.94 3.39
C ALA A 107 5.88 5.83 4.27
N TRP A 108 4.68 6.05 4.81
CA TRP A 108 3.94 5.02 5.57
C TRP A 108 3.58 3.79 4.72
N ARG A 109 3.11 3.99 3.49
CA ARG A 109 2.81 2.90 2.55
C ARG A 109 4.06 2.10 2.17
N PHE A 110 5.21 2.77 2.10
CA PHE A 110 6.52 2.15 1.83
C PHE A 110 7.16 1.58 3.10
N LYS A 111 6.55 1.79 4.27
CA LYS A 111 7.07 1.39 5.58
C LYS A 111 8.48 1.92 5.83
N ALA A 112 8.76 3.15 5.38
CA ALA A 112 10.06 3.76 5.50
C ALA A 112 10.50 3.89 6.97
N ALA A 113 11.72 3.51 7.26
CA ALA A 113 12.26 3.51 8.62
C ALA A 113 12.64 4.91 9.11
N THR A 114 13.10 5.79 8.21
CA THR A 114 13.64 7.10 8.58
C THR A 114 13.35 8.13 7.50
N GLN A 115 13.11 9.37 7.90
CA GLN A 115 12.91 10.49 6.99
C GLN A 115 14.15 10.84 6.16
N CYS A 116 13.93 11.57 5.06
CA CYS A 116 14.96 12.01 4.11
C CYS A 116 15.70 10.90 3.35
N GLU A 117 15.26 9.65 3.48
CA GLU A 117 15.82 8.53 2.75
C GLU A 117 14.80 7.43 2.46
N PHE A 118 15.10 6.61 1.46
CA PHE A 118 14.51 5.28 1.28
C PHE A 118 15.60 4.27 0.99
N THR A 119 15.52 3.10 1.59
CA THR A 119 16.31 1.94 1.16
C THR A 119 15.73 1.35 -0.13
N LYS A 120 16.56 0.59 -0.85
CA LYS A 120 16.09 -0.15 -2.02
C LYS A 120 14.93 -1.08 -1.69
N ASP A 121 15.00 -1.77 -0.55
CA ASP A 121 13.96 -2.72 -0.15
C ASP A 121 12.62 -2.01 0.10
N GLU A 122 12.62 -0.88 0.83
CA GLU A 122 11.42 -0.07 1.07
C GLU A 122 10.81 0.45 -0.23
N PHE A 123 11.64 0.96 -1.15
CA PHE A 123 11.17 1.45 -2.44
C PHE A 123 10.56 0.33 -3.29
N ILE A 124 11.29 -0.78 -3.46
CA ILE A 124 10.85 -1.89 -4.30
C ILE A 124 9.61 -2.57 -3.72
N SER A 125 9.61 -2.87 -2.41
CA SER A 125 8.47 -3.50 -1.73
C SER A 125 7.25 -2.58 -1.73
N GLY A 126 7.41 -1.28 -1.45
CA GLY A 126 6.32 -0.30 -1.47
C GLY A 126 5.68 -0.17 -2.86
N MET A 127 6.50 -0.10 -3.91
CA MET A 127 6.01 -0.08 -5.30
C MET A 127 5.26 -1.36 -5.68
N VAL A 128 5.76 -2.53 -5.26
CA VAL A 128 5.09 -3.81 -5.47
C VAL A 128 3.76 -3.89 -4.72
N ASP A 129 3.75 -3.52 -3.44
CA ASP A 129 2.55 -3.53 -2.59
C ASP A 129 1.47 -2.57 -3.12
N LEU A 130 1.87 -1.45 -3.72
CA LEU A 130 0.96 -0.51 -4.40
C LEU A 130 0.65 -0.89 -5.85
N SER A 131 1.21 -1.98 -6.36
CA SER A 131 1.04 -2.43 -7.75
C SER A 131 1.47 -1.38 -8.79
N CYS A 132 2.59 -0.70 -8.52
CA CYS A 132 3.14 0.36 -9.34
C CYS A 132 4.51 -0.05 -9.92
N ASP A 133 4.72 0.22 -11.20
CA ASP A 133 5.98 0.00 -11.93
C ASP A 133 6.47 1.28 -12.65
N SER A 134 5.82 2.42 -12.36
CA SER A 134 6.03 3.71 -13.00
C SER A 134 5.54 4.85 -12.10
N VAL A 135 6.10 6.04 -12.31
CA VAL A 135 5.72 7.27 -11.59
C VAL A 135 4.24 7.59 -11.78
N ASP A 136 3.71 7.48 -13.00
CA ASP A 136 2.30 7.81 -13.29
C ASP A 136 1.31 6.92 -12.53
N LYS A 137 1.59 5.62 -12.41
CA LYS A 137 0.78 4.70 -11.61
C LYS A 137 0.84 5.08 -10.13
N LEU A 138 2.03 5.39 -9.62
CA LEU A 138 2.19 5.79 -8.22
C LEU A 138 1.47 7.11 -7.94
N LYS A 139 1.61 8.10 -8.82
CA LYS A 139 0.91 9.39 -8.73
C LYS A 139 -0.60 9.20 -8.67
N SER A 140 -1.14 8.31 -9.51
CA SER A 140 -2.56 7.93 -9.49
C SER A 140 -2.97 7.21 -8.19
N LYS A 141 -2.07 6.46 -7.55
CA LYS A 141 -2.33 5.84 -6.23
C LYS A 141 -2.31 6.86 -5.09
N CYS A 142 -1.40 7.83 -5.13
CA CYS A 142 -1.29 8.87 -4.11
C CYS A 142 -2.61 9.63 -3.87
N THR A 143 -3.43 9.83 -4.92
CA THR A 143 -4.73 10.51 -4.78
C THR A 143 -5.72 9.76 -3.90
N SER A 144 -5.53 8.45 -3.69
CA SER A 144 -6.41 7.64 -2.83
C SER A 144 -5.97 7.55 -1.37
N PHE A 145 -4.73 7.92 -1.01
CA PHE A 145 -4.20 7.68 0.34
C PHE A 145 -4.99 8.40 1.44
N GLU A 146 -5.46 9.62 1.20
CA GLU A 146 -6.31 10.36 2.15
C GLU A 146 -7.62 9.61 2.48
N SER A 147 -8.17 8.87 1.52
CA SER A 147 -9.38 8.07 1.76
C SER A 147 -9.11 6.87 2.67
N GLU A 148 -7.89 6.31 2.63
CA GLU A 148 -7.51 5.16 3.45
C GLU A 148 -7.48 5.51 4.94
N ILE A 149 -6.95 6.68 5.27
CA ILE A 149 -6.83 7.13 6.66
C ILE A 149 -8.15 7.69 7.23
N ARG A 150 -9.26 7.66 6.49
CA ARG A 150 -10.59 7.88 7.08
C ARG A 150 -10.96 6.76 8.04
N ASP A 151 -10.43 5.56 7.82
CA ASP A 151 -10.53 4.46 8.77
C ASP A 151 -9.69 4.76 10.03
N SER A 152 -10.32 4.69 11.20
CA SER A 152 -9.67 5.02 12.47
C SER A 152 -8.51 4.09 12.82
N THR A 153 -8.55 2.83 12.39
CA THR A 153 -7.49 1.85 12.66
C THR A 153 -6.27 2.17 11.81
N LYS A 154 -6.47 2.42 10.51
CA LYS A 154 -5.41 2.87 9.59
C LYS A 154 -4.82 4.21 10.02
N PHE A 155 -5.66 5.15 10.46
CA PHE A 155 -5.17 6.43 10.96
C PHE A 155 -4.30 6.27 12.22
N LYS A 156 -4.70 5.41 13.15
CA LYS A 156 -3.91 5.12 14.35
C LYS A 156 -2.55 4.54 13.98
N ASP A 157 -2.51 3.59 13.05
CA ASP A 157 -1.27 2.99 12.54
C ASP A 157 -0.38 4.05 11.88
N PHE A 158 -0.94 4.87 10.99
CA PHE A 158 -0.25 6.01 10.36
C PHE A 158 0.32 7.02 11.37
N TYR A 159 -0.47 7.39 12.37
CA TYR A 159 -0.04 8.30 13.44
C TYR A 159 1.11 7.72 14.26
N GLN A 160 1.05 6.43 14.61
CA GLN A 160 2.11 5.75 15.36
C GLN A 160 3.38 5.55 14.52
N PHE A 161 3.24 5.26 13.23
CA PHE A 161 4.35 5.18 12.28
C PHE A 161 5.14 6.49 12.24
N THR A 162 4.43 7.63 12.19
CA THR A 162 5.03 8.96 12.02
C THR A 162 6.08 9.25 13.09
N PHE A 163 5.87 8.85 14.34
CA PHE A 163 6.85 9.05 15.41
C PHE A 163 8.18 8.34 15.14
N ASN A 164 8.12 7.08 14.69
CA ASN A 164 9.34 6.31 14.41
C ASN A 164 10.06 6.79 13.15
N TYR A 165 9.30 7.25 12.16
CA TYR A 165 9.82 7.83 10.92
C TYR A 165 10.53 9.17 11.16
N ALA A 166 9.95 10.02 12.01
CA ALA A 166 10.44 11.36 12.31
C ALA A 166 11.66 11.39 13.23
N LYS A 167 11.76 10.45 14.18
CA LYS A 167 12.85 10.48 15.17
C LYS A 167 14.18 10.08 14.53
N ASN A 168 15.26 10.72 14.96
CA ASN A 168 16.60 10.37 14.50
C ASN A 168 16.97 8.92 14.88
N PRO A 169 17.64 8.16 13.99
CA PRO A 169 18.17 6.85 14.32
C PRO A 169 19.02 6.87 15.60
N GLY A 170 18.82 5.89 16.47
CA GLY A 170 19.51 5.81 17.76
C GLY A 170 18.90 6.66 18.89
N GLN A 171 18.01 7.61 18.59
CA GLN A 171 17.29 8.36 19.63
C GLN A 171 16.02 7.64 20.10
N LYS A 172 15.73 7.79 21.40
CA LYS A 172 14.51 7.24 22.05
C LYS A 172 13.33 8.21 21.99
N GLY A 173 13.59 9.50 21.78
CA GLY A 173 12.59 10.55 21.70
C GLY A 173 12.63 11.27 20.36
N LEU A 174 11.59 12.04 20.08
CA LEU A 174 11.51 13.01 19.00
C LEU A 174 11.71 14.40 19.60
N ASP A 175 12.48 15.26 18.94
CA ASP A 175 12.62 16.64 19.39
C ASP A 175 11.29 17.40 19.27
N LEU A 176 11.12 18.43 20.11
CA LEU A 176 9.84 19.10 20.24
C LEU A 176 9.44 19.85 18.96
N GLU A 177 10.39 20.51 18.30
CA GLU A 177 10.14 21.26 17.06
C GLU A 177 9.67 20.31 15.95
N MET A 178 10.35 19.18 15.77
CA MET A 178 9.95 18.15 14.81
C MET A 178 8.61 17.51 15.17
N ALA A 179 8.35 17.26 16.46
CA ALA A 179 7.05 16.76 16.91
C ALA A 179 5.91 17.72 16.55
N ILE A 180 6.10 19.03 16.79
CA ILE A 180 5.15 20.08 16.40
C ILE A 180 4.95 20.09 14.88
N ALA A 181 6.02 20.02 14.08
CA ALA A 181 5.92 19.98 12.62
C ALA A 181 5.08 18.79 12.12
N TYR A 182 5.38 17.58 12.59
CA TYR A 182 4.64 16.37 12.20
C TYR A 182 3.20 16.36 12.72
N TRP A 183 2.92 16.89 13.91
CA TRP A 183 1.55 17.04 14.39
C TRP A 183 0.74 17.98 13.49
N ASN A 184 1.33 19.09 13.04
CA ASN A 184 0.68 20.01 12.11
C ASN A 184 0.36 19.35 10.76
N ILE A 185 1.16 18.37 10.33
CA ILE A 185 0.85 17.58 9.13
C ILE A 185 -0.27 16.56 9.41
N VAL A 186 -0.09 15.70 10.42
CA VAL A 186 -0.95 14.51 10.63
C VAL A 186 -2.31 14.84 11.23
N LEU A 187 -2.35 15.82 12.14
CA LEU A 187 -3.55 16.16 12.92
C LEU A 187 -4.36 17.32 12.32
N ALA A 188 -3.85 18.02 11.30
CA ALA A 188 -4.59 19.12 10.68
C ALA A 188 -5.95 18.66 10.13
N GLY A 189 -7.00 19.36 10.55
CA GLY A 189 -8.41 19.03 10.24
C GLY A 189 -8.99 17.87 11.07
N ARG A 190 -8.22 17.27 11.99
CA ARG A 190 -8.69 16.18 12.88
C ARG A 190 -8.68 16.57 14.35
N PHE A 191 -7.65 17.30 14.79
CA PHE A 191 -7.54 17.75 16.16
C PHE A 191 -7.98 19.20 16.28
N LYS A 192 -9.14 19.43 16.90
CA LYS A 192 -9.76 20.76 17.03
C LYS A 192 -8.97 21.77 17.88
N PHE A 193 -7.99 21.31 18.65
CA PHE A 193 -7.15 22.17 19.50
C PHE A 193 -5.70 22.18 19.04
N LEU A 194 -5.42 21.83 17.78
CA LEU A 194 -4.06 21.71 17.26
C LEU A 194 -3.27 23.03 17.34
N ASP A 195 -3.91 24.15 17.05
CA ASP A 195 -3.26 25.47 17.12
C ASP A 195 -2.89 25.81 18.57
N VAL A 196 -3.86 25.67 19.49
CA VAL A 196 -3.65 25.90 20.93
C VAL A 196 -2.62 24.93 21.52
N TRP A 197 -2.59 23.69 21.03
CA TRP A 197 -1.60 22.70 21.44
C TRP A 197 -0.20 23.06 20.98
N SER A 198 -0.07 23.55 19.75
CA SER A 198 1.22 23.99 19.22
C SER A 198 1.73 25.22 19.97
N GLU A 199 0.86 26.19 20.26
CA GLU A 199 1.20 27.38 21.06
C GLU A 199 1.59 27.01 22.50
N PHE A 200 0.89 26.07 23.13
CA PHE A 200 1.21 25.62 24.49
C PHE A 200 2.60 24.98 24.60
N LEU A 201 3.11 24.38 23.52
CA LEU A 201 4.40 23.69 23.51
C LEU A 201 5.59 24.58 23.13
N GLN A 202 5.34 25.80 22.63
CA GLN A 202 6.38 26.78 22.28
C GLN A 202 6.80 27.60 23.49
#